data_AF-A0A816NVG8-F1
#
_entry.id   AF-A0A816NVG8-F1
#
_cell.length_a   1.000
_cell.length_b   1.000
_cell.length_c   1.000
_cell.angle_alpha   90.00
_cell.angle_beta   90.00
_cell.angle_gamma   90.00
#
_symmetry.space_group_name_H-M   'P 1'
#
loop_
_entity.id
_entity.type
_entity.pdbx_description
1 polymer ?
#
loop_
_entity_poly.entity_id
_entity_poly.type
_entity_poly.pdbx_seq_one_letter_code
_entity_poly.pdbx_strand_id
1 'polypeptide(L)'
;MSLDICKPSNVTISAIPIKDLYNHLYWDHRIYDLRSKEDYIKSHICRAHNMNPSPVITVDAIADIDAQINSEYGRAEQSSEVFIYTDAETHYENYQLQLRILNILLSYLTSTRNHSNKSLKQIYTFIDGYENFHSTFPFLCSDSAYFHECSLLVWPSYVRPNLYLGSAMCRNETVIAMLNITHIMSFSEYNENEIKSTNITTLHWQLSDSLSTNLLSVFPSAITWISKAINDENGTVLVHCDQGVSRSASVVIAYLLHSNTNLCTVEAAFNHLKLKRSVIRPNASFLQQLEEFSSTIDIKDKTIKPNKEDSIVF
;
A
#
# COMPACT_ATOMS: atom_id res chain seq x y z
N MET A 1 22.58 -17.29 12.96
CA MET A 1 22.37 -18.12 14.17
C MET A 1 20.88 -18.04 14.48
N SER A 2 20.13 -19.13 14.27
CA SER A 2 18.67 -19.15 14.46
C SER A 2 18.33 -19.18 15.95
N LEU A 3 17.83 -18.07 16.47
CA LEU A 3 17.06 -18.08 17.72
C LEU A 3 15.61 -18.36 17.33
N ASP A 4 15.12 -19.52 17.76
CA ASP A 4 13.76 -19.98 17.50
C ASP A 4 12.76 -19.02 18.17
N ILE A 5 12.16 -18.15 17.35
CA ILE A 5 10.92 -17.46 17.70
C ILE A 5 9.90 -18.56 17.97
N CYS A 6 9.37 -18.63 19.20
CA CYS A 6 8.36 -19.60 19.57
C CYS A 6 7.03 -19.16 18.93
N LYS A 7 6.90 -19.43 17.62
CA LYS A 7 5.74 -19.03 16.83
C LYS A 7 4.63 -20.07 16.95
N PRO A 8 3.37 -19.67 17.12
CA PRO A 8 2.25 -20.50 16.75
C PRO A 8 2.43 -20.93 15.29
N SER A 9 2.22 -22.22 14.98
CA SER A 9 2.46 -22.79 13.64
C SER A 9 1.63 -22.16 12.52
N ASN A 10 0.62 -21.36 12.87
CA ASN A 10 -0.33 -20.69 11.99
C ASN A 10 -0.05 -19.19 11.75
N VAL A 11 1.02 -18.62 12.31
CA VAL A 11 1.38 -17.20 12.10
C VAL A 11 2.65 -17.08 11.26
N THR A 12 2.58 -16.30 10.20
CA THR A 12 3.71 -15.97 9.32
C THR A 12 4.27 -14.59 9.65
N ILE A 13 5.59 -14.45 9.57
CA ILE A 13 6.32 -13.20 9.79
C ILE A 13 7.07 -12.89 8.50
N SER A 14 6.94 -11.66 7.98
CA SER A 14 7.56 -11.27 6.72
C SER A 14 8.02 -9.82 6.77
N ALA A 15 9.11 -9.52 6.09
CA ALA A 15 9.52 -8.14 5.88
C ALA A 15 8.56 -7.45 4.91
N ILE A 16 8.33 -6.15 5.09
CA ILE A 16 7.58 -5.32 4.16
C ILE A 16 8.38 -4.06 3.78
N PRO A 17 8.47 -3.72 2.48
CA PRO A 17 9.06 -2.47 2.05
C PRO A 17 8.24 -1.25 2.46
N ILE A 18 8.91 -0.11 2.59
CA ILE A 18 8.33 1.21 2.88
C ILE A 18 7.10 1.57 2.03
N LYS A 19 7.17 1.34 0.72
CA LYS A 19 6.10 1.65 -0.22
C LYS A 19 4.89 0.74 -0.03
N ASP A 20 5.11 -0.47 0.48
CA ASP A 20 4.03 -1.40 0.78
C ASP A 20 3.42 -1.12 2.14
N LEU A 21 4.22 -0.72 3.15
CA LEU A 21 3.68 -0.21 4.41
C LEU A 21 2.75 0.99 4.16
N TYR A 22 3.15 1.94 3.29
CA TYR A 22 2.30 3.06 2.85
C TYR A 22 0.90 2.60 2.39
N ASN A 23 0.81 1.51 1.63
CA ASN A 23 -0.47 0.97 1.17
C ASN A 23 -1.37 0.47 2.30
N HIS A 24 -0.81 0.17 3.48
CA HIS A 24 -1.49 -0.40 4.63
C HIS A 24 -1.88 0.63 5.71
N LEU A 25 -1.40 1.87 5.63
CA LEU A 25 -1.61 2.88 6.67
C LEU A 25 -3.07 3.29 6.88
N TYR A 26 -3.91 3.12 5.86
CA TYR A 26 -5.27 3.68 5.83
C TYR A 26 -6.37 2.64 5.97
N TRP A 27 -5.99 1.40 6.24
CA TRP A 27 -6.92 0.31 6.54
C TRP A 27 -7.00 0.10 8.04
N ASP A 28 -7.87 -0.80 8.48
CA ASP A 28 -8.03 -1.21 9.89
C ASP A 28 -6.86 -2.09 10.39
N HIS A 29 -5.66 -1.85 9.87
CA HIS A 29 -4.42 -2.48 10.30
C HIS A 29 -3.90 -1.83 11.56
N ARG A 30 -3.30 -2.65 12.42
CA ARG A 30 -2.62 -2.19 13.64
C ARG A 30 -1.16 -1.97 13.32
N ILE A 31 -0.66 -0.80 13.69
CA ILE A 31 0.72 -0.39 13.45
C ILE A 31 1.34 -0.08 14.81
N TYR A 32 2.37 -0.84 15.18
CA TYR A 32 3.08 -0.65 16.43
C TYR A 32 4.47 -0.07 16.19
N ASP A 33 4.76 1.02 16.88
CA ASP A 33 6.06 1.67 16.91
C ASP A 33 6.86 1.12 18.10
N LEU A 34 7.91 0.36 17.83
CA LEU A 34 8.76 -0.25 18.86
C LEU A 34 9.95 0.63 19.26
N ARG A 35 10.04 1.87 18.76
CA ARG A 35 11.11 2.81 19.15
C ARG A 35 10.91 3.33 20.58
N SER A 36 11.90 4.06 21.08
CA SER A 36 11.82 4.67 22.40
C SER A 36 10.62 5.62 22.49
N LYS A 37 10.06 5.76 23.71
CA LYS A 37 8.97 6.73 23.94
C LYS A 37 9.40 8.17 23.60
N GLU A 38 10.67 8.49 23.77
CA GLU A 38 11.22 9.80 23.40
C GLU A 38 11.14 10.02 21.88
N ASP A 39 11.56 9.04 21.09
CA ASP A 39 11.55 9.17 19.63
C ASP A 39 10.14 9.16 19.05
N TYR A 40 9.24 8.36 19.62
CA TYR A 40 7.82 8.40 19.26
C TYR A 40 7.18 9.77 19.52
N ILE A 41 7.49 10.40 20.65
CA ILE A 41 6.98 11.73 21.00
C ILE A 41 7.54 12.79 20.04
N LYS A 42 8.80 12.65 19.61
CA LYS A 42 9.40 13.55 18.60
C LYS A 42 8.65 13.46 17.29
N SER A 43 8.49 12.24 16.75
CA SER A 43 7.62 12.00 15.61
C SER A 43 7.38 10.51 15.38
N HIS A 44 6.23 10.13 14.81
CA HIS A 44 5.85 8.76 14.49
C HIS A 44 4.96 8.68 13.24
N ILE A 45 4.86 7.49 12.64
CA ILE A 45 4.00 7.23 11.48
C ILE A 45 2.53 7.37 11.88
N CYS A 46 1.72 7.96 11.01
CA CYS A 46 0.28 8.11 11.22
C CYS A 46 -0.38 6.80 11.65
N ARG A 47 -1.20 6.89 12.71
CA ARG A 47 -1.92 5.77 13.33
C ARG A 47 -1.03 4.71 14.01
N ALA A 48 0.27 4.96 14.14
CA ALA A 48 1.15 4.11 14.91
C ALA A 48 0.98 4.34 16.42
N HIS A 49 1.00 3.26 17.18
CA HIS A 49 0.94 3.28 18.63
C HIS A 49 2.26 2.84 19.22
N ASN A 50 2.82 3.65 20.13
CA ASN A 50 4.08 3.32 20.77
C ASN A 50 3.92 2.11 21.70
N MET A 51 4.78 1.14 21.48
CA MET A 51 5.00 0.00 22.35
C MET A 51 6.39 0.17 22.96
N ASN A 52 6.50 1.07 23.95
CA ASN A 52 7.78 1.38 24.60
C ASN A 52 8.46 0.08 25.11
N PRO A 53 9.67 -0.25 24.64
CA PRO A 53 10.38 -1.46 25.04
C PRO A 53 10.81 -1.54 26.51
N SER A 54 10.89 -0.43 27.24
CA SER A 54 11.75 -0.40 28.44
C SER A 54 11.00 -0.53 29.78
N PRO A 55 11.37 -1.47 30.67
CA PRO A 55 12.39 -2.53 30.50
C PRO A 55 11.82 -3.87 30.00
N VAL A 56 10.50 -4.08 30.07
CA VAL A 56 9.78 -5.26 29.54
C VAL A 56 8.35 -4.82 29.22
N ILE A 57 7.93 -4.92 27.96
CA ILE A 57 6.52 -4.72 27.61
C ILE A 57 5.70 -5.86 28.24
N THR A 58 4.67 -5.54 29.02
CA THR A 58 3.80 -6.55 29.64
C THR A 58 2.60 -6.85 28.74
N VAL A 59 1.99 -8.03 28.90
CA VAL A 59 0.72 -8.39 28.24
C VAL A 59 -0.36 -7.34 28.54
N ASP A 60 -0.40 -6.81 29.76
CA ASP A 60 -1.34 -5.76 30.18
C ASP A 60 -1.10 -4.44 29.44
N ALA A 61 0.17 -4.02 29.26
CA ALA A 61 0.49 -2.81 28.51
C ALA A 61 0.03 -2.92 27.05
N ILE A 62 0.16 -4.11 26.45
CA ILE A 62 -0.37 -4.36 25.10
C ILE A 62 -1.91 -4.32 25.11
N ALA A 63 -2.55 -4.85 26.15
CA ALA A 63 -4.00 -4.80 26.30
C ALA A 63 -4.55 -3.38 26.39
N ASP A 64 -3.86 -2.51 27.13
CA ASP A 64 -4.24 -1.11 27.27
C ASP A 64 -4.11 -0.35 25.95
N ILE A 65 -3.02 -0.56 25.20
CA ILE A 65 -2.83 0.01 23.86
C ILE A 65 -3.93 -0.48 22.92
N ASP A 66 -4.25 -1.78 22.95
CA ASP A 66 -5.32 -2.37 22.15
C ASP A 66 -6.69 -1.78 22.48
N ALA A 67 -6.97 -1.56 23.77
CA ALA A 67 -8.19 -0.90 24.21
C ALA A 67 -8.25 0.56 23.72
N GLN A 68 -7.13 1.27 23.74
CA GLN A 68 -7.02 2.63 23.20
C GLN A 68 -7.28 2.67 21.69
N ILE A 69 -6.63 1.80 20.90
CA ILE A 69 -6.85 1.67 19.45
C ILE A 69 -8.34 1.45 19.15
N ASN A 70 -8.98 0.53 19.89
CA ASN A 70 -10.41 0.25 19.74
C ASN A 70 -11.31 1.43 20.09
N SER A 71 -10.91 2.24 21.07
CA SER A 71 -11.63 3.45 21.45
C SER A 71 -11.50 4.54 20.39
N GLU A 72 -10.32 4.70 19.78
CA GLU A 72 -10.04 5.74 18.79
C GLU A 72 -10.64 5.42 17.42
N TYR A 73 -10.57 4.16 16.98
CA TYR A 73 -10.94 3.76 15.61
C TYR A 73 -12.16 2.84 15.52
N GLY A 74 -12.75 2.47 16.67
CA GLY A 74 -13.87 1.53 16.74
C GLY A 74 -13.45 0.07 16.63
N ARG A 75 -14.38 -0.85 16.92
CA ARG A 75 -14.16 -2.31 16.85
C ARG A 75 -14.27 -2.88 15.42
N ALA A 76 -14.44 -2.05 14.40
CA ALA A 76 -14.71 -2.49 13.04
C ALA A 76 -13.56 -3.37 12.52
N GLU A 77 -13.95 -4.48 11.90
CA GLU A 77 -13.15 -5.59 11.34
C GLU A 77 -11.62 -5.47 11.36
N GLN A 78 -11.01 -5.63 12.53
CA GLN A 78 -9.56 -5.64 12.67
C GLN A 78 -8.91 -6.64 11.71
N SER A 79 -7.92 -6.17 10.95
CA SER A 79 -7.18 -7.02 10.02
C SER A 79 -6.53 -8.21 10.73
N SER A 80 -6.43 -9.35 10.02
CA SER A 80 -5.62 -10.50 10.46
C SER A 80 -4.11 -10.25 10.37
N GLU A 81 -3.72 -9.04 9.99
CA GLU A 81 -2.35 -8.60 9.75
C GLU A 81 -2.00 -7.45 10.70
N VAL A 82 -0.77 -7.48 11.20
CA VAL A 82 -0.22 -6.46 12.10
C VAL A 82 1.11 -5.98 11.55
N PHE A 83 1.35 -4.67 11.62
CA PHE A 83 2.60 -4.05 11.22
C PHE A 83 3.37 -3.62 12.44
N ILE A 84 4.66 -3.91 12.43
CA ILE A 84 5.59 -3.44 13.45
C ILE A 84 6.76 -2.75 12.78
N TYR A 85 7.19 -1.65 13.35
CA TYR A 85 8.41 -0.99 12.93
C TYR A 85 9.25 -0.54 14.10
N THR A 86 10.53 -0.37 13.80
CA THR A 86 11.57 0.05 14.73
C THR A 86 12.65 0.76 13.92
N ASP A 87 13.63 1.36 14.59
CA ASP A 87 14.80 1.86 13.91
C ASP A 87 15.74 0.70 13.56
N ALA A 88 16.42 0.83 12.43
CA ALA A 88 17.45 -0.11 12.01
C ALA A 88 18.65 -0.01 12.96
N GLU A 89 18.56 -0.61 14.14
CA GLU A 89 19.65 -0.57 15.11
C GLU A 89 20.64 -1.70 14.82
N THR A 90 21.86 -1.31 14.50
CA THR A 90 23.01 -2.18 14.20
C THR A 90 23.56 -2.91 15.43
N HIS A 91 22.95 -2.75 16.61
CA HIS A 91 23.44 -3.24 17.89
C HIS A 91 22.72 -4.52 18.32
N TYR A 92 23.49 -5.56 18.68
CA TYR A 92 23.00 -6.88 19.03
C TYR A 92 22.02 -6.90 20.22
N GLU A 93 22.23 -6.02 21.21
CA GLU A 93 21.37 -5.92 22.39
C GLU A 93 19.96 -5.44 22.03
N ASN A 94 19.86 -4.50 21.10
CA ASN A 94 18.60 -3.96 20.64
C ASN A 94 17.81 -4.97 19.79
N TYR A 95 18.52 -5.78 18.99
CA TYR A 95 17.91 -6.91 18.29
C TYR A 95 17.32 -7.96 19.24
N GLN A 96 18.01 -8.31 20.33
CA GLN A 96 17.47 -9.23 21.34
C GLN A 96 16.24 -8.67 22.04
N LEU A 97 16.22 -7.36 22.32
CA LEU A 97 15.07 -6.68 22.89
C LEU A 97 13.87 -6.71 21.92
N GLN A 98 14.09 -6.37 20.64
CA GLN A 98 13.06 -6.45 19.59
C GLN A 98 12.46 -7.86 19.48
N LEU A 99 13.29 -8.92 19.52
CA LEU A 99 12.81 -10.30 19.50
C LEU A 99 11.96 -10.65 20.75
N ARG A 100 12.32 -10.14 21.92
CA ARG A 100 11.53 -10.35 23.15
C ARG A 100 10.17 -9.67 23.05
N ILE A 101 10.13 -8.42 22.58
CA ILE A 101 8.89 -7.68 22.34
C ILE A 101 8.01 -8.44 21.35
N LEU A 102 8.60 -8.91 20.24
CA LEU A 102 7.90 -9.68 19.23
C LEU A 102 7.27 -10.96 19.80
N ASN A 103 7.97 -11.68 20.67
CA ASN A 103 7.44 -12.89 21.33
C ASN A 103 6.28 -12.58 22.27
N ILE A 104 6.35 -11.48 23.03
CA ILE A 104 5.28 -11.07 23.94
C ILE A 104 4.06 -10.61 23.13
N LEU A 105 4.28 -9.80 22.09
CA LEU A 105 3.24 -9.35 21.18
C LEU A 105 2.56 -10.53 20.49
N LEU A 106 3.33 -11.51 20.01
CA LEU A 106 2.81 -12.72 19.38
C LEU A 106 1.93 -13.52 20.36
N SER A 107 2.38 -13.65 21.60
CA SER A 107 1.65 -14.35 22.67
C SER A 107 0.35 -13.64 23.02
N TYR A 108 0.38 -12.31 23.14
CA TYR A 108 -0.82 -11.48 23.36
C TYR A 108 -1.80 -11.60 22.19
N LEU A 109 -1.35 -11.30 20.96
CA LEU A 109 -2.23 -11.24 19.78
C LEU A 109 -2.85 -12.60 19.44
N THR A 110 -2.19 -13.70 19.80
CA THR A 110 -2.71 -15.07 19.66
C THR A 110 -3.74 -15.40 20.74
N SER A 111 -3.58 -14.88 21.96
CA SER A 111 -4.44 -15.22 23.12
C SER A 111 -5.68 -14.34 23.27
N THR A 112 -5.64 -13.07 22.87
CA THR A 112 -6.74 -12.12 23.11
C THR A 112 -7.73 -12.00 21.95
N ARG A 113 -7.42 -12.55 20.76
CA ARG A 113 -8.36 -12.62 19.63
C ARG A 113 -9.36 -13.77 19.80
N ASN A 114 -10.23 -13.62 20.79
CA ASN A 114 -11.34 -14.51 21.10
C ASN A 114 -12.57 -14.27 20.19
N HIS A 115 -13.13 -15.37 19.66
CA HIS A 115 -14.54 -15.58 19.23
C HIS A 115 -15.11 -14.98 17.94
N SER A 116 -14.30 -14.48 17.02
CA SER A 116 -14.72 -14.38 15.60
C SER A 116 -13.66 -15.05 14.73
N ASN A 117 -14.05 -15.61 13.56
CA ASN A 117 -13.23 -16.45 12.67
C ASN A 117 -11.94 -15.80 12.07
N LYS A 118 -11.36 -14.76 12.69
CA LYS A 118 -10.17 -14.05 12.22
C LYS A 118 -9.02 -14.18 13.23
N SER A 119 -8.38 -15.35 13.28
CA SER A 119 -7.08 -15.51 13.97
C SER A 119 -6.04 -14.56 13.35
N LEU A 120 -5.05 -14.10 14.14
CA LEU A 120 -3.85 -13.48 13.59
C LEU A 120 -3.25 -14.44 12.54
N LYS A 121 -2.93 -13.92 11.35
CA LYS A 121 -2.33 -14.70 10.27
C LYS A 121 -0.92 -14.23 9.95
N GLN A 122 -0.68 -12.93 10.00
CA GLN A 122 0.55 -12.33 9.48
C GLN A 122 1.05 -11.18 10.35
N ILE A 123 2.35 -11.12 10.56
CA ILE A 123 3.07 -9.95 11.08
C ILE A 123 4.00 -9.44 9.99
N TYR A 124 3.95 -8.15 9.71
CA TYR A 124 4.84 -7.46 8.80
C TYR A 124 5.85 -6.63 9.59
N THR A 125 7.13 -6.92 9.39
CA THR A 125 8.23 -6.16 10.00
C THR A 125 8.77 -5.16 9.00
N PHE A 126 8.75 -3.89 9.36
CA PHE A 126 9.38 -2.84 8.56
C PHE A 126 10.90 -2.89 8.71
N ILE A 127 11.59 -3.13 7.61
CA ILE A 127 13.05 -3.29 7.61
C ILE A 127 13.80 -2.02 7.21
N ASP A 128 13.12 -1.05 6.60
CA ASP A 128 13.78 0.16 6.08
C ASP A 128 14.02 1.23 7.17
N GLY A 129 13.41 1.11 8.36
CA GLY A 129 13.61 2.03 9.48
C GLY A 129 12.87 3.36 9.34
N TYR A 130 12.48 3.96 10.48
CA TYR A 130 11.57 5.12 10.51
C TYR A 130 12.07 6.31 9.72
N GLU A 131 13.36 6.66 9.80
CA GLU A 131 13.94 7.82 9.11
C GLU A 131 13.76 7.76 7.58
N ASN A 132 13.84 6.55 7.01
CA ASN A 132 13.57 6.36 5.58
C ASN A 132 12.09 6.54 5.26
N PHE A 133 11.19 6.08 6.15
CA PHE A 133 9.75 6.34 6.04
C PHE A 133 9.47 7.84 6.06
N HIS A 134 9.98 8.54 7.07
CA HIS A 134 9.82 9.98 7.24
C HIS A 134 10.34 10.77 6.04
N SER A 135 11.53 10.43 5.53
CA SER A 135 12.11 11.09 4.37
C SER A 135 11.27 10.89 3.09
N THR A 136 10.63 9.73 2.94
CA THR A 136 9.86 9.39 1.73
C THR A 136 8.41 9.91 1.80
N PHE A 137 7.82 9.88 2.99
CA PHE A 137 6.42 10.21 3.23
C PHE A 137 6.28 11.12 4.47
N PRO A 138 6.92 12.30 4.48
CA PRO A 138 6.96 13.15 5.67
C PRO A 138 5.56 13.62 6.08
N PHE A 139 4.66 13.79 5.11
CA PHE A 139 3.27 14.18 5.34
C PHE A 139 2.46 13.15 6.14
N LEU A 140 2.96 11.92 6.30
CA LEU A 140 2.35 10.85 7.10
C LEU A 140 3.01 10.67 8.46
N CYS A 141 3.82 11.61 8.90
CA CYS A 141 4.47 11.58 10.21
C CYS A 141 3.90 12.69 11.12
N SER A 142 3.88 12.45 12.43
CA SER A 142 3.18 13.31 13.40
C SER A 142 3.78 14.70 13.59
N ASP A 143 5.03 14.90 13.20
CA ASP A 143 5.69 16.20 13.16
C ASP A 143 5.31 17.04 11.93
N SER A 144 4.65 16.44 10.94
CA SER A 144 4.13 17.17 9.78
C SER A 144 3.01 18.12 10.19
N ALA A 145 3.08 19.36 9.67
CA ALA A 145 1.99 20.32 9.79
C ALA A 145 0.65 19.83 9.19
N TYR A 146 0.70 18.82 8.31
CA TYR A 146 -0.45 18.25 7.62
C TYR A 146 -0.97 16.96 8.25
N PHE A 147 -0.38 16.48 9.34
CA PHE A 147 -0.68 15.16 9.92
C PHE A 147 -2.18 14.89 10.13
N HIS A 148 -2.88 15.85 10.76
CA HIS A 148 -4.31 15.73 11.03
C HIS A 148 -5.18 15.81 9.78
N GLU A 149 -4.74 16.52 8.74
CA GLU A 149 -5.43 16.56 7.46
C GLU A 149 -5.23 15.23 6.73
N CYS A 150 -3.99 14.77 6.64
CA CYS A 150 -3.61 13.54 5.95
C CYS A 150 -4.31 12.29 6.50
N SER A 151 -4.59 12.24 7.81
CA SER A 151 -5.30 11.12 8.44
C SER A 151 -6.78 11.01 8.04
N LEU A 152 -7.36 12.07 7.48
CA LEU A 152 -8.76 12.12 7.03
C LEU A 152 -8.91 11.97 5.51
N LEU A 153 -7.80 11.98 4.76
CA LEU A 153 -7.79 11.89 3.31
C LEU A 153 -7.81 10.43 2.83
N VAL A 154 -8.33 10.22 1.62
CA VAL A 154 -8.31 8.92 0.93
C VAL A 154 -7.11 8.88 -0.01
N TRP A 155 -6.13 8.05 0.32
CA TRP A 155 -4.88 7.94 -0.43
C TRP A 155 -4.93 6.83 -1.48
N PRO A 156 -4.29 7.02 -2.65
CA PRO A 156 -4.20 5.98 -3.65
C PRO A 156 -3.12 4.96 -3.27
N SER A 157 -3.27 3.72 -3.71
CA SER A 157 -2.29 2.67 -3.49
C SER A 157 -1.10 2.84 -4.44
N TYR A 158 0.12 2.81 -3.91
CA TYR A 158 1.35 2.69 -4.68
C TYR A 158 1.38 1.34 -5.40
N VAL A 159 1.51 1.36 -6.72
CA VAL A 159 1.59 0.15 -7.55
C VAL A 159 3.05 -0.17 -7.86
N ARG A 160 3.76 0.80 -8.41
CA ARG A 160 5.18 0.75 -8.79
C ARG A 160 5.73 2.18 -8.85
N PRO A 161 7.03 2.40 -9.12
CA PRO A 161 7.58 3.75 -9.24
C PRO A 161 6.73 4.59 -10.18
N ASN A 162 6.38 5.80 -9.71
CA ASN A 162 5.61 6.80 -10.43
C ASN A 162 4.17 6.40 -10.82
N LEU A 163 3.61 5.30 -10.29
CA LEU A 163 2.26 4.85 -10.60
C LEU A 163 1.44 4.54 -9.34
N TYR A 164 0.32 5.24 -9.21
CA TYR A 164 -0.66 5.07 -8.14
C TYR A 164 -2.03 4.66 -8.70
N LEU A 165 -2.77 3.88 -7.91
CA LEU A 165 -4.14 3.44 -8.19
C LEU A 165 -5.09 3.87 -7.08
N GLY A 166 -6.13 4.63 -7.42
CA GLY A 166 -7.06 5.20 -6.44
C GLY A 166 -8.54 5.13 -6.83
N SER A 167 -9.37 5.62 -5.90
CA SER A 167 -10.77 6.00 -6.16
C SER A 167 -10.85 7.47 -6.57
N ALA A 168 -12.04 7.97 -6.93
CA ALA A 168 -12.23 9.38 -7.28
C ALA A 168 -11.91 10.31 -6.12
N MET A 169 -11.98 9.83 -4.86
CA MET A 169 -11.59 10.61 -3.68
C MET A 169 -10.09 10.90 -3.62
N CYS A 170 -9.25 10.09 -4.26
CA CYS A 170 -7.81 10.33 -4.33
C CYS A 170 -7.45 11.53 -5.23
N ARG A 171 -8.40 12.02 -6.03
CA ARG A 171 -8.28 13.24 -6.85
C ARG A 171 -8.49 14.50 -6.00
N ASN A 172 -7.82 14.56 -4.86
CA ASN A 172 -7.83 15.64 -3.89
C ASN A 172 -6.56 16.48 -4.05
N GLU A 173 -6.66 17.82 -3.98
CA GLU A 173 -5.52 18.72 -4.23
C GLU A 173 -4.36 18.50 -3.25
N THR A 174 -4.64 18.23 -1.98
CA THR A 174 -3.62 17.89 -0.97
C THR A 174 -2.93 16.57 -1.32
N VAL A 175 -3.70 15.54 -1.67
CA VAL A 175 -3.13 14.24 -2.08
C VAL A 175 -2.25 14.38 -3.34
N ILE A 176 -2.74 15.12 -4.33
CA ILE A 176 -2.03 15.41 -5.58
C ILE A 176 -0.70 16.11 -5.28
N ALA A 177 -0.72 17.15 -4.44
CA ALA A 177 0.47 17.90 -4.07
C ALA A 177 1.47 17.03 -3.29
N MET A 178 1.03 16.32 -2.25
CA MET A 178 1.91 15.54 -1.37
C MET A 178 2.56 14.34 -2.07
N LEU A 179 1.88 13.74 -3.05
CA LEU A 179 2.44 12.66 -3.87
C LEU A 179 3.16 13.15 -5.12
N ASN A 180 3.24 14.46 -5.34
CA ASN A 180 3.76 15.08 -6.56
C ASN A 180 3.13 14.50 -7.84
N ILE A 181 1.82 14.20 -7.79
CA ILE A 181 1.08 13.71 -8.96
C ILE A 181 1.10 14.81 -10.02
N THR A 182 1.54 14.48 -11.22
CA THR A 182 1.59 15.38 -12.39
C THR A 182 0.58 14.97 -13.47
N HIS A 183 0.12 13.72 -13.41
CA HIS A 183 -0.69 13.10 -14.44
C HIS A 183 -1.86 12.34 -13.81
N ILE A 184 -3.08 12.58 -14.28
CA ILE A 184 -4.27 11.88 -13.79
C ILE A 184 -5.06 11.27 -14.94
N MET A 185 -5.23 9.95 -14.90
CA MET A 185 -6.10 9.21 -15.81
C MET A 185 -7.35 8.74 -15.07
N SER A 186 -8.50 9.28 -15.49
CA SER A 186 -9.80 8.97 -14.91
C SER A 186 -10.60 8.03 -15.82
N PHE A 187 -11.26 7.06 -15.20
CA PHE A 187 -12.25 6.16 -15.80
C PHE A 187 -13.61 6.27 -15.10
N SER A 188 -13.92 7.43 -14.53
CA SER A 188 -15.18 7.68 -13.83
C SER A 188 -16.36 7.74 -14.81
N GLU A 189 -17.56 7.40 -14.35
CA GLU A 189 -18.76 7.45 -15.20
C GLU A 189 -19.30 8.88 -15.35
N TYR A 190 -18.96 9.73 -14.39
CA TYR A 190 -19.39 11.12 -14.31
C TYR A 190 -18.27 12.06 -14.70
N ASN A 191 -18.66 13.21 -15.24
CA ASN A 191 -17.74 14.32 -15.44
C ASN A 191 -17.16 14.76 -14.09
N GLU A 192 -15.86 15.04 -14.09
CA GLU A 192 -15.13 15.48 -12.90
C GLU A 192 -14.89 16.98 -12.95
N ASN A 193 -14.94 17.63 -11.80
CA ASN A 193 -14.59 19.05 -11.69
C ASN A 193 -13.15 19.28 -12.11
N GLU A 194 -12.83 20.39 -12.76
CA GLU A 194 -11.45 20.74 -13.09
C GLU A 194 -10.56 20.78 -11.83
N ILE A 195 -9.31 20.35 -11.98
CA ILE A 195 -8.28 20.51 -10.95
C ILE A 195 -7.74 21.93 -11.06
N LYS A 196 -7.73 22.67 -9.95
CA LYS A 196 -7.29 24.07 -9.97
C LYS A 196 -5.79 24.20 -10.25
N SER A 197 -5.01 23.18 -9.87
CA SER A 197 -3.57 23.13 -10.13
C SER A 197 -3.29 23.12 -11.64
N THR A 198 -2.62 24.16 -12.12
CA THR A 198 -2.40 24.41 -13.57
C THR A 198 -1.40 23.45 -14.22
N ASN A 199 -0.62 22.72 -13.44
CA ASN A 199 0.48 21.87 -13.92
C ASN A 199 0.11 20.37 -13.91
N ILE A 200 -1.19 20.05 -13.97
CA ILE A 200 -1.68 18.66 -13.95
C ILE A 200 -2.24 18.30 -15.32
N THR A 201 -1.65 17.31 -15.97
CA THR A 201 -2.16 16.74 -17.22
C THR A 201 -3.24 15.72 -16.90
N THR A 202 -4.46 15.92 -17.41
CA THR A 202 -5.57 15.00 -17.17
C THR A 202 -6.04 14.32 -18.46
N LEU A 203 -6.41 13.06 -18.37
CA LEU A 203 -7.13 12.33 -19.41
C LEU A 203 -8.33 11.61 -18.79
N HIS A 204 -9.52 11.88 -19.30
CA HIS A 204 -10.76 11.28 -18.79
C HIS A 204 -11.42 10.41 -19.85
N TRP A 205 -11.68 9.15 -19.49
CA TRP A 205 -12.46 8.19 -20.24
C TRP A 205 -13.78 7.96 -19.52
N GLN A 206 -14.85 8.55 -20.03
CA GLN A 206 -16.17 8.40 -19.43
C GLN A 206 -16.73 7.00 -19.68
N LEU A 207 -16.62 6.10 -18.71
CA LEU A 207 -16.96 4.68 -18.85
C LEU A 207 -17.72 4.16 -17.62
N SER A 208 -18.81 3.42 -17.85
CA SER A 208 -19.55 2.71 -16.80
C SER A 208 -18.83 1.44 -16.35
N ASP A 209 -19.05 1.00 -15.10
CA ASP A 209 -18.58 -0.31 -14.62
C ASP A 209 -19.58 -1.42 -14.97
N SER A 210 -19.80 -1.65 -16.27
CA SER A 210 -20.78 -2.60 -16.76
C SER A 210 -20.14 -3.74 -17.54
N LEU A 211 -20.83 -4.89 -17.60
CA LEU A 211 -20.38 -6.04 -18.40
C LEU A 211 -20.36 -5.76 -19.91
N SER A 212 -21.09 -4.73 -20.38
CA SER A 212 -21.14 -4.31 -21.78
C SER A 212 -20.08 -3.27 -22.15
N THR A 213 -19.33 -2.74 -21.19
CA THR A 213 -18.30 -1.72 -21.45
C THR A 213 -17.08 -2.36 -22.13
N ASN A 214 -16.60 -1.75 -23.22
CA ASN A 214 -15.45 -2.22 -24.00
C ASN A 214 -14.16 -1.50 -23.56
N LEU A 215 -13.51 -2.02 -22.51
CA LEU A 215 -12.17 -1.58 -22.09
C LEU A 215 -11.06 -2.11 -22.99
N LEU A 216 -11.27 -3.23 -23.68
CA LEU A 216 -10.28 -3.81 -24.59
C LEU A 216 -9.79 -2.80 -25.63
N SER A 217 -10.72 -2.02 -26.21
CA SER A 217 -10.39 -0.96 -27.17
C SER A 217 -9.61 0.22 -26.57
N VAL A 218 -9.67 0.39 -25.24
CA VAL A 218 -9.07 1.51 -24.51
C VAL A 218 -7.65 1.18 -24.05
N PHE A 219 -7.35 -0.09 -23.77
CA PHE A 219 -6.06 -0.50 -23.21
C PHE A 219 -4.83 0.03 -23.97
N PRO A 220 -4.71 -0.08 -25.31
CA PRO A 220 -3.50 0.37 -26.01
C PRO A 220 -3.22 1.87 -25.80
N SER A 221 -4.26 2.70 -25.87
CA SER A 221 -4.17 4.15 -25.69
C SER A 221 -3.85 4.51 -24.23
N ALA A 222 -4.51 3.87 -23.28
CA ALA A 222 -4.27 4.09 -21.85
C ALA A 222 -2.84 3.70 -21.46
N ILE A 223 -2.36 2.54 -21.89
CA ILE A 223 -1.00 2.05 -21.61
C ILE A 223 0.04 2.99 -22.21
N THR A 224 -0.16 3.42 -23.46
CA THR A 224 0.73 4.38 -24.13
C THR A 224 0.81 5.69 -23.36
N TRP A 225 -0.33 6.22 -22.90
CA TRP A 225 -0.37 7.45 -22.12
C TRP A 225 0.31 7.29 -20.77
N ILE A 226 0.03 6.21 -20.02
CA ILE A 226 0.67 5.93 -18.73
C ILE A 226 2.20 5.80 -18.91
N SER A 227 2.62 5.09 -19.96
CA SER A 227 4.04 4.89 -20.25
C SER A 227 4.76 6.19 -20.58
N LYS A 228 4.13 7.10 -21.34
CA LYS A 228 4.69 8.43 -21.60
C LYS A 228 4.77 9.25 -20.32
N ALA A 229 3.67 9.35 -19.59
CA ALA A 229 3.56 10.14 -18.37
C ALA A 229 4.55 9.70 -17.27
N ILE A 230 4.83 8.40 -17.12
CA ILE A 230 5.82 7.89 -16.15
C ILE A 230 7.26 8.23 -16.56
N ASN A 231 7.52 8.36 -17.87
CA ASN A 231 8.85 8.67 -18.41
C ASN A 231 9.10 10.18 -18.55
N ASP A 232 8.07 11.02 -18.35
CA ASP A 232 8.25 12.47 -18.27
C ASP A 232 9.11 12.83 -17.06
N GLU A 233 9.82 13.96 -17.15
CA GLU A 233 10.63 14.47 -16.05
C GLU A 233 9.73 14.75 -14.83
N ASN A 234 10.00 14.07 -13.71
CA ASN A 234 9.17 14.09 -12.49
C ASN A 234 7.73 13.57 -12.70
N GLY A 235 7.51 12.76 -13.75
CA GLY A 235 6.23 12.14 -14.04
C GLY A 235 5.74 11.25 -12.91
N THR A 236 4.56 11.54 -12.36
CA THR A 236 3.86 10.68 -11.39
C THR A 236 2.39 10.60 -11.76
N VAL A 237 1.91 9.37 -11.94
CA VAL A 237 0.60 9.07 -12.48
C VAL A 237 -0.35 8.56 -11.39
N LEU A 238 -1.54 9.15 -11.33
CA LEU A 238 -2.69 8.58 -10.65
C LEU A 238 -3.67 8.01 -11.69
N VAL A 239 -3.93 6.71 -11.63
CA VAL A 239 -5.03 6.07 -12.36
C VAL A 239 -6.18 5.82 -11.40
N HIS A 240 -7.38 6.29 -11.73
CA HIS A 240 -8.55 6.08 -10.87
C HIS A 240 -9.85 5.91 -11.64
N CYS A 241 -10.87 5.44 -10.93
CA CYS A 241 -12.28 5.48 -11.33
C CYS A 241 -13.09 5.85 -10.09
N ASP A 242 -14.41 5.67 -10.10
CA ASP A 242 -15.25 6.05 -8.95
C ASP A 242 -14.79 5.42 -7.63
N GLN A 243 -14.59 4.10 -7.61
CA GLN A 243 -14.25 3.34 -6.39
C GLN A 243 -12.80 2.83 -6.34
N GLY A 244 -12.08 2.88 -7.46
CA GLY A 244 -10.74 2.28 -7.55
C GLY A 244 -10.75 0.77 -7.38
N VAL A 245 -11.79 0.09 -7.85
CA VAL A 245 -12.03 -1.35 -7.66
C VAL A 245 -11.97 -2.13 -8.97
N SER A 246 -12.65 -1.67 -10.01
CA SER A 246 -12.87 -2.41 -11.26
C SER A 246 -12.17 -1.75 -12.45
N ARG A 247 -12.77 -0.73 -13.10
CA ARG A 247 -12.24 -0.06 -14.31
C ARG A 247 -10.76 0.34 -14.24
N SER A 248 -10.38 1.16 -13.26
CA SER A 248 -9.00 1.61 -13.12
C SER A 248 -8.04 0.47 -12.77
N ALA A 249 -8.48 -0.50 -11.97
CA ALA A 249 -7.70 -1.69 -11.68
C ALA A 249 -7.46 -2.53 -12.94
N SER A 250 -8.48 -2.72 -13.79
CA SER A 250 -8.34 -3.41 -15.07
C SER A 250 -7.30 -2.74 -15.97
N VAL A 251 -7.34 -1.41 -16.09
CA VAL A 251 -6.37 -0.66 -16.91
C VAL A 251 -4.95 -0.78 -16.34
N VAL A 252 -4.79 -0.69 -15.01
CA VAL A 252 -3.49 -0.91 -14.37
C VAL A 252 -3.00 -2.34 -14.58
N ILE A 253 -3.86 -3.36 -14.51
CA ILE A 253 -3.49 -4.75 -14.83
C ILE A 253 -3.02 -4.86 -16.29
N ALA A 254 -3.76 -4.28 -17.24
CA ALA A 254 -3.37 -4.26 -18.65
C ALA A 254 -2.00 -3.59 -18.85
N TYR A 255 -1.75 -2.47 -18.16
CA TYR A 255 -0.44 -1.81 -18.14
C TYR A 255 0.65 -2.71 -17.55
N LEU A 256 0.40 -3.37 -16.43
CA LEU A 256 1.37 -4.28 -15.81
C LEU A 256 1.74 -5.42 -16.77
N LEU A 257 0.76 -6.05 -17.44
CA LEU A 257 0.98 -7.12 -18.42
C LEU A 257 1.87 -6.71 -19.60
N HIS A 258 1.65 -5.49 -20.10
CA HIS A 258 2.36 -4.94 -21.24
C HIS A 258 3.74 -4.38 -20.85
N SER A 259 3.88 -3.82 -19.66
CA SER A 259 5.13 -3.23 -19.17
C SER A 259 6.19 -4.30 -18.86
N ASN A 260 7.45 -3.87 -18.70
CA ASN A 260 8.60 -4.73 -18.37
C ASN A 260 8.58 -5.25 -16.91
N THR A 261 7.44 -5.71 -16.39
CA THR A 261 7.28 -6.14 -15.00
C THR A 261 7.52 -7.63 -14.75
N ASN A 262 7.94 -8.41 -15.76
CA ASN A 262 7.96 -9.87 -15.74
C ASN A 262 6.59 -10.54 -15.45
N LEU A 263 5.51 -9.76 -15.31
CA LEU A 263 4.15 -10.26 -15.09
C LEU A 263 3.54 -10.63 -16.45
N CYS A 264 3.69 -11.90 -16.85
CA CYS A 264 3.28 -12.37 -18.17
C CYS A 264 1.87 -12.95 -18.24
N THR A 265 1.16 -13.10 -17.11
CA THR A 265 -0.21 -13.64 -17.07
C THR A 265 -1.14 -12.69 -16.35
N VAL A 266 -2.41 -12.66 -16.75
CA VAL A 266 -3.46 -11.85 -16.10
C VAL A 266 -3.53 -12.17 -14.61
N GLU A 267 -3.45 -13.46 -14.25
CA GLU A 267 -3.43 -13.91 -12.86
C GLU A 267 -2.26 -13.31 -12.07
N ALA A 268 -1.03 -13.34 -12.61
CA ALA A 268 0.13 -12.78 -11.93
C ALA A 268 0.01 -11.27 -11.74
N ALA A 269 -0.43 -10.54 -12.78
CA ALA A 269 -0.64 -9.09 -12.70
C ALA A 269 -1.78 -8.71 -11.76
N PHE A 270 -2.89 -9.45 -11.78
CA PHE A 270 -4.00 -9.29 -10.86
C PHE A 270 -3.56 -9.53 -9.42
N ASN A 271 -2.89 -10.65 -9.13
CA ASN A 271 -2.43 -10.98 -7.78
C ASN A 271 -1.41 -9.97 -7.27
N HIS A 272 -0.49 -9.51 -8.13
CA HIS A 272 0.45 -8.44 -7.78
C HIS A 272 -0.30 -7.16 -7.37
N LEU A 273 -1.27 -6.71 -8.18
CA LEU A 273 -2.04 -5.50 -7.86
C LEU A 273 -2.94 -5.70 -6.63
N LYS A 274 -3.46 -6.92 -6.41
CA LYS A 274 -4.29 -7.29 -5.26
C LYS A 274 -3.53 -7.14 -3.95
N LEU A 275 -2.23 -7.46 -3.94
CA LEU A 275 -1.37 -7.24 -2.78
C LEU A 275 -1.19 -5.75 -2.47
N LYS A 276 -1.09 -4.89 -3.50
CA LYS A 276 -0.97 -3.44 -3.32
C LYS A 276 -2.30 -2.77 -2.95
N ARG A 277 -3.43 -3.33 -3.43
CA ARG A 277 -4.78 -2.81 -3.20
C ARG A 277 -5.78 -3.97 -3.06
N SER A 278 -6.03 -4.38 -1.81
CA SER A 278 -6.84 -5.55 -1.47
C SER A 278 -8.30 -5.48 -1.95
N VAL A 279 -8.85 -4.29 -2.20
CA VAL A 279 -10.24 -4.12 -2.66
C VAL A 279 -10.45 -4.33 -4.14
N ILE A 280 -9.39 -4.46 -4.97
CA ILE A 280 -9.61 -4.62 -6.41
C ILE A 280 -10.47 -5.84 -6.71
N ARG A 281 -11.39 -5.65 -7.65
CA ARG A 281 -12.33 -6.65 -8.14
C ARG A 281 -12.89 -6.18 -9.48
N PRO A 282 -12.09 -6.26 -10.57
CA PRO A 282 -12.59 -6.15 -11.93
C PRO A 282 -13.84 -7.00 -12.12
N ASN A 283 -14.82 -6.48 -12.84
CA ASN A 283 -15.97 -7.29 -13.22
C ASN A 283 -15.54 -8.43 -14.19
N ALA A 284 -16.40 -9.44 -14.33
CA ALA A 284 -16.07 -10.64 -15.10
C ALA A 284 -15.78 -10.35 -16.59
N SER A 285 -16.48 -9.39 -17.19
CA SER A 285 -16.25 -8.98 -18.59
C SER A 285 -14.86 -8.34 -18.75
N PHE A 286 -14.44 -7.49 -17.80
CA PHE A 286 -13.11 -6.89 -17.86
C PHE A 286 -11.98 -7.91 -17.65
N LEU A 287 -12.19 -8.95 -16.84
CA LEU A 287 -11.23 -10.06 -16.75
C LEU A 287 -11.11 -10.81 -18.08
N GLN A 288 -12.23 -11.09 -18.75
CA GLN A 288 -12.22 -11.71 -20.08
C GLN A 288 -11.49 -10.82 -21.10
N GLN A 289 -11.75 -9.52 -21.10
CA GLN A 289 -11.08 -8.56 -21.98
C GLN A 289 -9.57 -8.44 -21.68
N LEU A 290 -9.15 -8.63 -20.41
CA LEU A 290 -7.74 -8.70 -20.05
C LEU A 290 -7.05 -9.95 -20.60
N GLU A 291 -7.73 -11.10 -20.57
CA GLU A 291 -7.21 -12.33 -21.19
C GLU A 291 -7.09 -12.19 -22.70
N GLU A 292 -8.11 -11.60 -23.35
CA GLU A 292 -8.08 -11.29 -24.78
C GLU A 292 -6.91 -10.34 -25.09
N PHE A 293 -6.76 -9.25 -24.33
CA PHE A 293 -5.63 -8.34 -24.47
C PHE A 293 -4.28 -9.04 -24.28
N SER A 294 -4.14 -9.87 -23.24
CA SER A 294 -2.90 -10.59 -22.94
C SER A 294 -2.47 -11.50 -24.10
N SER A 295 -3.41 -12.04 -24.86
CA SER A 295 -3.11 -12.87 -26.05
C SER A 295 -2.52 -12.07 -27.22
N THR A 296 -2.73 -10.74 -27.24
CA THR A 296 -2.21 -9.85 -28.29
C THR A 296 -0.80 -9.31 -28.00
N ILE A 297 -0.30 -9.48 -26.77
CA ILE A 297 1.02 -9.00 -26.36
C ILE A 297 2.09 -9.99 -26.87
N ASP A 298 2.90 -9.58 -27.85
CA ASP A 298 3.99 -10.41 -28.35
C ASP A 298 5.13 -10.49 -27.32
N ILE A 299 5.54 -11.71 -26.95
CA ILE A 299 6.57 -11.97 -25.93
C ILE A 299 7.93 -11.37 -26.35
N LYS A 300 8.14 -11.12 -27.65
CA LYS A 300 9.38 -10.54 -28.20
C LYS A 300 9.57 -9.04 -27.90
N ASP A 301 8.49 -8.28 -27.69
CA ASP A 301 8.55 -6.85 -27.37
C ASP A 301 9.00 -6.55 -25.92
N LYS A 302 9.12 -7.58 -25.07
CA LYS A 302 9.61 -7.46 -23.68
C LYS A 302 11.15 -7.35 -23.56
N THR A 303 11.88 -7.26 -24.67
CA THR A 303 13.36 -7.30 -24.70
C THR A 303 14.05 -5.93 -24.79
N ILE A 304 13.38 -4.85 -24.37
CA ILE A 304 14.03 -3.54 -24.21
C ILE A 304 14.54 -3.43 -22.78
N LYS A 305 15.88 -3.39 -22.68
CA LYS A 305 16.77 -3.44 -21.51
C LYS A 305 16.12 -3.11 -20.14
N PRO A 306 16.37 -3.93 -19.10
CA PRO A 306 15.92 -3.63 -17.75
C PRO A 306 16.51 -2.28 -17.30
N ASN A 307 15.67 -1.42 -16.75
CA ASN A 307 16.15 -0.31 -15.94
C ASN A 307 16.89 -0.92 -14.74
N LYS A 308 18.06 -0.36 -14.40
CA LYS A 308 18.96 -0.86 -13.35
C LYS A 308 18.30 -1.00 -11.96
N GLU A 309 17.11 -0.43 -11.76
CA GLU A 309 16.36 -0.50 -10.51
C GLU A 309 15.47 -1.75 -10.38
N ASP A 310 15.06 -2.38 -11.49
CA ASP A 310 14.25 -3.62 -11.46
C ASP A 310 15.12 -4.88 -11.18
N SER A 311 16.41 -4.70 -10.89
CA SER A 311 17.41 -5.78 -10.76
C SER A 311 17.73 -6.19 -9.32
N ILE A 312 17.08 -5.60 -8.30
CA ILE A 312 17.35 -5.92 -6.90
C ILE A 312 16.05 -6.31 -6.20
N VAL A 313 15.62 -7.55 -6.42
CA VAL A 313 14.73 -8.26 -5.49
C VAL A 313 15.10 -9.74 -5.49
N PHE A 314 15.95 -10.15 -4.55
CA PHE A 314 15.91 -11.42 -3.82
C PHE A 314 16.59 -11.22 -2.47
#